data_AF-L0GSC8-F1
#
_entry.id   AF-L0GSC8-F1
#
_cell.length_a   1.000
_cell.length_b   1.000
_cell.length_c   1.000
_cell.angle_alpha   90.00
_cell.angle_beta   90.00
_cell.angle_gamma   90.00
#
_symmetry.space_group_name_H-M   'P 1'
#
loop_
_entity.id
_entity.type
_entity.pdbx_description
1 polymer ?
#
loop_
_entity_poly.entity_id
_entity_poly.type
_entity_poly.pdbx_seq_one_letter_code
_entity_poly.pdbx_strand_id
1 'polypeptide(L)'
;MPHALRSKRLQRKVLLVIVVIVLLPMLGTGTLSAAWIAGRFEDFIERWIREAAQLERDTLADLHNNARLFADVLAEVTRGRPDLEAGRSPVPPELAPLAEELGISLVQVYDPADRLIYSTDDVRLTTAWAHGQDTAVVRVEQDGKNRLAAVTILRFPPAAEAHYRLVLGTLFDKSLLERLGRVSGLKTRLFYPRDGDFAKAFADEDRPLKLRLPPSGYAELQAKRDYFSAEAEGGAYFGLYSPVVDASGRVEAVLFSGLNRRTGAGWLTDQGVLTLAIVLLGSLFAGVTGVLLGRFVIRPVESLHQVVQRVAAQDFRATIPVRSDDELGELARAFNAMATSLRQARDEQQREFRRDKLTALGELSLAMAHEIRNPIGVITTALRLLETTKDTARAEQLRDMIREESRRIDQLLKDFQQLARHRAPELADIDPAEPLEKALQMLLAGRDDIRVDRHYAHGERRVPGDPELLRQLWMNLIRNALEAMGQGGGRLTVSSGLDGDCLILYLQDSGPGIALEQMPRLFEPFFTSKTQGSGLGLTIASTLAEANGASLELVPPEPGERRRGARFALRIACPAAQSSEE
;
A
#
# COMPACT_ATOMS: atom_id res chain seq x y z
N MET A 1 -18.05 -15.68 4.99
CA MET A 1 -17.64 -15.12 3.67
C MET A 1 -17.46 -13.58 3.57
N PRO A 2 -17.92 -12.69 4.50
CA PRO A 2 -17.77 -11.24 4.30
C PRO A 2 -16.35 -10.67 4.57
N HIS A 3 -15.50 -11.32 5.36
CA HIS A 3 -14.16 -10.81 5.68
C HIS A 3 -13.19 -10.80 4.48
N ALA A 4 -13.24 -11.82 3.61
CA ALA A 4 -12.38 -11.90 2.41
C ALA A 4 -12.66 -10.79 1.37
N LEU A 5 -13.82 -10.15 1.45
CA LEU A 5 -14.19 -9.02 0.57
C LEU A 5 -13.66 -7.68 1.12
N ARG A 6 -13.50 -7.53 2.44
CA ARG A 6 -12.97 -6.30 3.06
C ARG A 6 -11.45 -6.16 2.92
N SER A 7 -10.67 -7.23 3.03
CA SER A 7 -9.22 -7.18 2.81
C SER A 7 -8.85 -6.81 1.37
N LYS A 8 -9.63 -7.29 0.40
CA LYS A 8 -9.52 -6.87 -1.00
C LYS A 8 -9.78 -5.37 -1.18
N ARG A 9 -10.63 -4.72 -0.37
CA ARG A 9 -10.84 -3.26 -0.46
C ARG A 9 -9.63 -2.47 -0.01
N LEU A 10 -8.98 -2.85 1.11
CA LEU A 10 -7.79 -2.14 1.57
C LEU A 10 -6.60 -2.35 0.61
N GLN A 11 -6.38 -3.57 0.15
CA GLN A 11 -5.38 -3.86 -0.88
C GLN A 11 -5.62 -3.06 -2.16
N ARG A 12 -6.87 -2.94 -2.62
CA ARG A 12 -7.21 -2.11 -3.79
C ARG A 12 -6.93 -0.63 -3.55
N LYS A 13 -7.24 -0.10 -2.37
CA LYS A 13 -6.95 1.30 -2.02
C LYS A 13 -5.44 1.58 -1.98
N VAL A 14 -4.66 0.71 -1.34
CA VAL A 14 -3.20 0.83 -1.30
C VAL A 14 -2.60 0.73 -2.70
N LEU A 15 -3.04 -0.24 -3.51
CA LEU A 15 -2.58 -0.38 -4.89
C LEU A 15 -2.90 0.87 -5.71
N LEU A 16 -4.11 1.42 -5.55
CA LEU A 16 -4.51 2.66 -6.21
C LEU A 16 -3.64 3.85 -5.78
N VAL A 17 -3.32 3.97 -4.49
CA VAL A 17 -2.40 5.00 -3.98
C VAL A 17 -1.00 4.83 -4.57
N ILE A 18 -0.46 3.61 -4.64
CA ILE A 18 0.85 3.35 -5.27
C ILE A 18 0.81 3.71 -6.76
N VAL A 19 -0.24 3.33 -7.49
CA VAL A 19 -0.38 3.67 -8.92
C VAL A 19 -0.42 5.19 -9.12
N VAL A 20 -1.17 5.91 -8.28
CA VAL A 20 -1.34 7.36 -8.41
C VAL A 20 -0.11 8.14 -7.96
N ILE A 21 0.54 7.75 -6.87
CA ILE A 21 1.65 8.50 -6.26
C ILE A 21 3.00 8.11 -6.87
N VAL A 22 3.18 6.85 -7.27
CA VAL A 22 4.49 6.34 -7.75
C VAL A 22 4.47 6.18 -9.25
N LEU A 23 3.48 5.45 -9.78
CA LEU A 23 3.53 4.98 -11.17
C LEU A 23 3.26 6.11 -12.18
N LEU A 24 2.25 6.94 -11.94
CA LEU A 24 1.95 8.09 -12.81
C LEU A 24 3.09 9.13 -12.83
N PRO A 25 3.64 9.59 -11.69
CA PRO A 25 4.78 10.51 -11.70
C PRO A 25 6.02 9.87 -12.32
N MET A 26 6.30 8.59 -12.06
CA MET A 26 7.44 7.88 -12.66
C MET A 26 7.33 7.76 -14.18
N LEU A 27 6.12 7.55 -14.71
CA LEU A 27 5.87 7.56 -16.15
C LEU A 27 6.04 8.96 -16.74
N GLY A 28 5.52 9.97 -16.06
CA GLY A 28 5.68 11.38 -16.46
C GLY A 28 7.15 11.79 -16.48
N THR A 29 7.89 11.55 -15.40
CA THR A 29 9.31 11.89 -15.33
C THR A 29 10.12 11.04 -16.30
N GLY A 30 9.83 9.75 -16.43
CA GLY A 30 10.52 8.86 -17.36
C GLY A 30 10.38 9.30 -18.82
N THR A 31 9.19 9.70 -19.24
CA THR A 31 8.95 10.22 -20.61
C THR A 31 9.64 11.57 -20.83
N LEU A 32 9.56 12.48 -19.84
CA LEU A 32 10.28 13.76 -19.87
C LEU A 32 11.81 13.56 -19.94
N SER A 33 12.36 12.65 -19.14
CA SER A 33 13.79 12.31 -19.15
C SER A 33 14.20 11.68 -20.46
N ALA A 34 13.42 10.76 -21.02
CA ALA A 34 13.70 10.16 -22.33
C ALA A 34 13.74 11.23 -23.44
N ALA A 35 12.76 12.14 -23.46
CA ALA A 35 12.74 13.25 -24.41
C ALA A 35 13.94 14.20 -24.22
N TRP A 36 14.30 14.49 -22.97
CA TRP A 36 15.44 15.35 -22.64
C TRP A 36 16.78 14.72 -23.05
N ILE A 37 16.98 13.42 -22.79
CA ILE A 37 18.19 12.68 -23.17
C ILE A 37 18.31 12.62 -24.69
N ALA A 38 17.21 12.32 -25.40
CA ALA A 38 17.21 12.24 -26.86
C ALA A 38 17.64 13.57 -27.50
N GLY A 39 17.10 14.70 -27.04
CA GLY A 39 17.50 16.03 -27.55
C GLY A 39 18.96 16.38 -27.24
N ARG A 40 19.42 16.15 -26.00
CA ARG A 40 20.82 16.40 -25.60
C ARG A 40 21.84 15.57 -26.38
N PHE A 41 21.45 14.37 -26.80
CA PHE A 41 22.30 13.48 -27.56
C PHE A 41 22.56 14.01 -28.97
N GLU A 42 21.55 14.56 -29.64
CA GLU A 42 21.71 15.16 -30.97
C GLU A 42 22.67 16.37 -30.94
N ASP A 43 22.49 17.28 -29.98
CA ASP A 43 23.40 18.42 -29.76
C ASP A 43 24.84 17.97 -29.49
N PHE A 44 25.01 16.85 -28.77
CA PHE A 44 26.31 16.27 -28.51
C PHE A 44 26.95 15.73 -29.79
N ILE A 45 26.19 15.00 -30.61
CA ILE A 45 26.66 14.45 -31.88
C ILE A 45 27.04 15.57 -32.85
N GLU A 46 26.23 16.63 -32.96
CA GLU A 46 26.57 17.78 -33.81
C GLU A 46 27.91 18.40 -33.43
N ARG A 47 28.12 18.71 -32.13
CA ARG A 47 29.38 19.27 -31.64
C ARG A 47 30.56 18.35 -31.91
N TRP A 48 30.41 17.06 -31.63
CA TRP A 48 31.48 16.10 -31.85
C TRP A 48 31.86 15.97 -33.33
N ILE A 49 30.88 15.95 -34.24
CA ILE A 49 31.14 15.93 -35.68
C ILE A 49 31.84 17.22 -36.13
N ARG A 50 31.44 18.39 -35.62
CA ARG A 50 32.11 19.66 -35.92
C ARG A 50 33.57 19.67 -35.46
N GLU A 51 33.85 19.18 -34.26
CA GLU A 51 35.22 19.04 -33.75
C GLU A 51 36.05 18.04 -34.57
N ALA A 52 35.47 16.88 -34.92
CA ALA A 52 36.15 15.88 -35.74
C ALA A 52 36.38 16.36 -37.20
N ALA A 53 35.45 17.12 -37.77
CA ALA A 53 35.62 17.73 -39.09
C ALA A 53 36.63 18.89 -39.07
N GLN A 54 36.80 19.58 -37.94
CA GLN A 54 37.88 20.56 -37.78
C GLN A 54 39.25 19.89 -37.93
N LEU A 55 39.44 18.70 -37.37
CA LEU A 55 40.67 17.93 -37.53
C LEU A 55 40.95 17.57 -39.01
N GLU A 56 39.93 17.28 -39.81
CA GLU A 56 40.08 17.08 -41.26
C GLU A 56 40.54 18.37 -41.96
N ARG A 57 39.99 19.53 -41.56
CA ARG A 57 40.41 20.83 -42.11
C ARG A 57 41.83 21.20 -41.73
N ASP A 58 42.22 20.96 -40.48
CA ASP A 58 43.57 21.22 -40.00
C ASP A 58 44.57 20.32 -40.78
N THR A 59 44.22 19.06 -41.01
CA THR A 59 45.00 18.14 -41.86
C THR A 59 45.14 18.65 -43.30
N LEU A 60 44.08 19.21 -43.88
CA LEU A 60 44.13 19.83 -45.21
C LEU A 60 45.02 21.09 -45.23
N ALA A 61 45.01 21.88 -44.15
CA ALA A 61 45.88 23.04 -44.02
C ALA A 61 47.36 22.63 -43.86
N ASP A 62 47.64 21.50 -43.20
CA ASP A 62 48.99 20.97 -43.04
C ASP A 62 49.63 20.50 -44.35
N LEU A 63 48.83 20.11 -45.35
CA LEU A 63 49.35 19.80 -46.70
C LEU A 63 50.19 20.95 -47.27
N HIS A 64 49.78 22.19 -46.96
CA HIS A 64 50.48 23.39 -47.39
C HIS A 64 51.82 23.58 -46.68
N ASN A 65 51.87 23.27 -45.40
CA ASN A 65 53.11 23.31 -44.61
C ASN A 65 54.07 22.22 -45.08
N ASN A 66 53.57 21.02 -45.35
CA ASN A 66 54.34 19.89 -45.89
C ASN A 66 54.96 20.23 -47.26
N ALA A 67 54.19 20.85 -48.14
CA ALA A 67 54.68 21.28 -49.45
C ALA A 67 55.79 22.35 -49.34
N ARG A 68 55.66 23.32 -48.42
CA ARG A 68 56.72 24.31 -48.15
C ARG A 68 57.98 23.64 -47.61
N LEU A 69 57.84 22.78 -46.61
CA LEU A 69 58.96 22.03 -46.03
C LEU A 69 59.70 21.22 -47.11
N PHE A 70 58.96 20.54 -47.98
CA PHE A 70 59.55 19.78 -49.08
C PHE A 70 60.29 20.68 -50.07
N ALA A 71 59.74 21.85 -50.40
CA ALA A 71 60.41 22.78 -51.30
C ALA A 71 61.72 23.33 -50.72
N ASP A 72 61.76 23.60 -49.41
CA ASP A 72 62.96 24.04 -48.72
C ASP A 72 64.04 22.93 -48.75
N VAL A 73 63.65 21.68 -48.49
CA VAL A 73 64.56 20.52 -48.60
C VAL A 73 65.03 20.32 -50.05
N LEU A 74 64.12 20.46 -51.02
CA LEU A 74 64.45 20.37 -52.44
C LEU A 74 65.44 21.48 -52.84
N ALA A 75 65.27 22.70 -52.35
CA ALA A 75 66.19 23.81 -52.57
C ALA A 75 67.58 23.54 -51.99
N GLU A 76 67.64 22.98 -50.79
CA GLU A 76 68.91 22.65 -50.12
C GLU A 76 69.67 21.54 -50.87
N VAL A 77 68.99 20.42 -51.18
CA VAL A 77 69.61 19.26 -51.86
C VAL A 77 70.08 19.61 -53.26
N THR A 78 69.32 20.45 -53.99
CA THR A 78 69.69 20.90 -55.34
C THR A 78 70.62 22.11 -55.34
N ARG A 79 71.02 22.63 -54.16
CA ARG A 79 71.77 23.90 -54.01
C ARG A 79 71.13 25.06 -54.78
N GLY A 80 69.80 25.08 -54.85
CA GLY A 80 69.00 26.05 -55.59
C GLY A 80 69.05 25.91 -57.12
N ARG A 81 69.64 24.84 -57.67
CA ARG A 81 69.74 24.58 -59.12
C ARG A 81 69.27 23.17 -59.50
N PRO A 82 67.95 22.91 -59.51
CA PRO A 82 67.38 21.66 -59.98
C PRO A 82 67.66 21.45 -61.46
N ASP A 83 67.65 20.19 -61.89
CA ASP A 83 67.62 19.85 -63.31
C ASP A 83 66.25 20.24 -63.87
N LEU A 84 66.24 21.31 -64.67
CA LEU A 84 65.03 21.89 -65.28
C LEU A 84 64.95 21.58 -66.78
N GLU A 85 65.66 20.55 -67.26
CA GLU A 85 65.50 20.06 -68.62
C GLU A 85 64.05 19.61 -68.89
N ALA A 86 63.49 20.04 -70.03
CA ALA A 86 62.10 19.78 -70.38
C ALA A 86 61.79 18.27 -70.35
N GLY A 87 60.76 17.89 -69.59
CA GLY A 87 60.32 16.49 -69.46
C GLY A 87 61.09 15.64 -68.43
N ARG A 88 62.09 16.18 -67.72
CA ARG A 88 62.72 15.51 -66.58
C ARG A 88 62.14 15.97 -65.25
N SER A 89 62.02 15.04 -64.31
CA SER A 89 61.55 15.35 -62.97
C SER A 89 62.55 16.28 -62.26
N PRO A 90 62.08 17.43 -61.73
CA PRO A 90 62.91 18.33 -60.94
C PRO A 90 63.19 17.78 -59.53
N VAL A 91 62.51 16.70 -59.13
CA VAL A 91 62.69 16.01 -57.85
C VAL A 91 63.72 14.90 -58.00
N PRO A 92 64.87 14.96 -57.29
CA PRO A 92 65.86 13.89 -57.27
C PRO A 92 65.26 12.56 -56.79
N PRO A 93 65.70 11.39 -57.31
CA PRO A 93 65.20 10.09 -56.87
C PRO A 93 65.30 9.84 -55.36
N GLU A 94 66.29 10.45 -54.71
CA GLU A 94 66.54 10.38 -53.27
C GLU A 94 65.42 11.04 -52.43
N LEU A 95 64.72 12.03 -53.00
CA LEU A 95 63.64 12.76 -52.34
C LEU A 95 62.25 12.24 -52.71
N ALA A 96 62.14 11.29 -53.64
CA ALA A 96 60.84 10.73 -54.04
C ALA A 96 60.07 10.07 -52.87
N PRO A 97 60.72 9.29 -51.96
CA PRO A 97 60.00 8.72 -50.81
C PRO A 97 59.48 9.79 -49.85
N LEU A 98 60.22 10.89 -49.68
CA LEU A 98 59.80 12.01 -48.82
C LEU A 98 58.62 12.77 -49.44
N ALA A 99 58.62 12.98 -50.76
CA ALA A 99 57.49 13.57 -51.47
C ALA A 99 56.22 12.74 -51.26
N GLU A 100 56.32 11.41 -51.39
CA GLU A 100 55.22 10.48 -51.17
C GLU A 100 54.71 10.51 -49.72
N GLU A 101 55.62 10.48 -48.73
CA GLU A 101 55.28 10.53 -47.30
C GLU A 101 54.57 11.84 -46.91
N LEU A 102 55.03 12.96 -47.46
CA LEU A 102 54.42 14.28 -47.27
C LEU A 102 53.11 14.47 -48.06
N GLY A 103 52.75 13.50 -48.93
CA GLY A 103 51.53 13.52 -49.73
C GLY A 103 51.60 14.40 -50.98
N ILE A 104 52.80 14.75 -51.44
CA ILE A 104 53.01 15.55 -52.66
C ILE A 104 52.85 14.61 -53.85
N SER A 105 51.75 14.77 -54.57
CA SER A 105 51.38 13.97 -55.75
C SER A 105 51.37 14.78 -57.04
N LEU A 106 51.49 16.11 -56.94
CA LEU A 106 51.56 17.04 -58.05
C LEU A 106 52.81 17.90 -57.90
N VAL A 107 53.69 17.86 -58.90
CA VAL A 107 54.81 18.80 -59.04
C VAL A 107 54.75 19.40 -60.44
N GLN A 108 54.67 20.72 -60.54
CA GLN A 108 54.79 21.45 -61.79
C GLN A 108 55.81 22.57 -61.69
N VAL A 109 56.51 22.84 -62.79
CA VAL A 109 57.49 23.92 -62.88
C VAL A 109 57.15 24.84 -64.03
N TYR A 110 57.11 26.13 -63.74
CA TYR A 110 56.88 27.20 -64.72
C TYR A 110 58.12 28.07 -64.87
N ASP A 111 58.41 28.47 -66.11
CA ASP A 111 59.47 29.43 -66.42
C ASP A 111 59.10 30.86 -65.95
N PRO A 112 60.05 31.81 -65.94
CA PRO A 112 59.75 33.20 -65.58
C PRO A 112 58.72 33.90 -66.48
N ALA A 113 58.38 33.32 -67.64
CA ALA A 113 57.34 33.78 -68.55
C ALA A 113 55.99 33.03 -68.36
N ASP A 114 55.85 32.29 -67.25
CA ASP A 114 54.68 31.49 -66.89
C ASP A 114 54.32 30.35 -67.86
N ARG A 115 55.31 29.83 -68.59
CA ARG A 115 55.16 28.64 -69.43
C ARG A 115 55.50 27.37 -68.65
N LEU A 116 54.62 26.38 -68.73
CA LEU A 116 54.81 25.07 -68.10
C LEU A 116 56.00 24.32 -68.74
N ILE A 117 57.00 23.98 -67.93
CA ILE A 117 58.21 23.25 -68.34
C ILE A 117 58.10 21.76 -67.98
N TYR A 118 57.50 21.47 -66.82
CA TYR A 118 57.36 20.13 -66.28
C TYR A 118 56.03 19.98 -65.53
N SER A 119 55.40 18.81 -65.65
CA SER A 119 54.28 18.38 -64.81
C SER A 119 54.46 16.91 -64.44
N THR A 120 54.14 16.58 -63.21
CA THR A 120 53.95 15.19 -62.76
C THR A 120 52.65 14.67 -63.36
N ASP A 121 52.73 13.57 -64.11
CA ASP A 121 51.62 13.03 -64.93
C ASP A 121 51.04 14.06 -65.95
N ASP A 122 50.08 13.65 -66.80
CA ASP A 122 49.34 14.57 -67.70
C ASP A 122 48.25 15.34 -66.92
N VAL A 123 48.69 16.08 -65.89
CA VAL A 123 47.81 16.93 -65.08
C VAL A 123 47.79 18.34 -65.65
N ARG A 124 46.61 18.84 -66.02
CA ARG A 124 46.42 20.21 -66.51
C ARG A 124 45.61 21.03 -65.53
N LEU A 125 46.14 22.15 -65.07
CA LEU A 125 45.39 23.10 -64.24
C LEU A 125 44.34 23.80 -65.12
N THR A 126 43.06 23.59 -64.83
CA THR A 126 41.95 24.21 -65.59
C THR A 126 41.51 25.55 -64.99
N THR A 127 41.84 25.81 -63.73
CA THR A 127 41.57 27.07 -63.05
C THR A 127 42.89 27.74 -62.67
N ALA A 128 43.09 28.99 -63.09
CA ALA A 128 44.25 29.79 -62.69
C ALA A 128 44.10 30.32 -61.26
N TRP A 129 45.21 30.38 -60.51
CA TRP A 129 45.28 31.07 -59.22
C TRP A 129 45.51 32.57 -59.42
N ALA A 130 45.19 33.39 -58.43
CA ALA A 130 45.41 34.83 -58.53
C ALA A 130 46.89 35.19 -58.35
N HIS A 131 47.33 36.27 -58.98
CA HIS A 131 48.73 36.71 -58.91
C HIS A 131 49.11 37.10 -57.47
N GLY A 132 50.18 36.50 -56.94
CA GLY A 132 50.65 36.73 -55.57
C GLY A 132 50.12 35.73 -54.51
N GLN A 133 49.42 34.68 -54.91
CA GLN A 133 48.99 33.62 -54.00
C GLN A 133 50.04 32.51 -53.86
N ASP A 134 50.37 32.17 -52.62
CA ASP A 134 51.26 31.05 -52.30
C ASP A 134 50.47 29.75 -52.06
N THR A 135 49.15 29.85 -51.93
CA THR A 135 48.26 28.75 -51.59
C THR A 135 46.95 28.84 -52.38
N ALA A 136 46.49 27.72 -52.96
CA ALA A 136 45.21 27.66 -53.64
C ALA A 136 44.65 26.23 -53.67
N VAL A 137 43.32 26.13 -53.72
CA VAL A 137 42.63 24.91 -54.19
C VAL A 137 42.26 25.17 -55.65
N VAL A 138 42.76 24.33 -56.55
CA VAL A 138 42.60 24.49 -57.99
C VAL A 138 41.97 23.28 -58.62
N ARG A 139 41.24 23.49 -59.72
CA ARG A 139 40.71 22.41 -60.54
C ARG A 139 41.77 21.92 -61.50
N VAL A 140 41.89 20.60 -61.58
CA VAL A 140 42.85 19.89 -62.41
C VAL A 140 42.13 18.87 -63.28
N GLU A 141 42.60 18.72 -64.51
CA GLU A 141 42.22 17.64 -65.41
C GLU A 141 43.34 16.59 -65.40
N GLN A 142 42.99 15.34 -65.07
CA GLN A 142 43.89 14.19 -65.09
C GLN A 142 43.13 13.01 -65.68
N ASP A 143 43.67 12.37 -66.72
CA ASP A 143 43.03 11.26 -67.44
C ASP A 143 41.62 11.58 -67.98
N GLY A 144 41.40 12.81 -68.46
CA GLY A 144 40.09 13.29 -68.93
C GLY A 144 39.06 13.55 -67.82
N LYS A 145 39.46 13.44 -66.55
CA LYS A 145 38.59 13.65 -65.39
C LYS A 145 38.98 14.92 -64.64
N ASN A 146 37.97 15.71 -64.30
CA ASN A 146 38.12 16.89 -63.45
C ASN A 146 38.23 16.48 -61.97
N ARG A 147 39.28 16.95 -61.29
CA ARG A 147 39.54 16.79 -59.85
C ARG A 147 39.93 18.13 -59.23
N LEU A 148 40.08 18.18 -57.91
CA LEU A 148 40.71 19.29 -57.22
C LEU A 148 42.10 18.90 -56.73
N ALA A 149 42.98 19.89 -56.62
CA ALA A 149 44.27 19.77 -55.95
C ALA A 149 44.42 20.94 -54.97
N ALA A 150 44.91 20.66 -53.77
CA ALA A 150 45.49 21.69 -52.94
C ALA A 150 46.92 21.92 -53.42
N VAL A 151 47.24 23.14 -53.83
CA VAL A 151 48.53 23.49 -54.41
C VAL A 151 49.19 24.64 -53.66
N THR A 152 50.46 24.46 -53.36
CA THR A 152 51.39 25.46 -52.86
C THR A 152 52.24 25.96 -54.00
N ILE A 153 52.20 27.26 -54.22
CA ILE A 153 52.95 27.93 -55.27
C ILE A 153 54.13 28.63 -54.60
N LEU A 154 55.33 28.26 -55.01
CA LEU A 154 56.57 28.72 -54.41
C LEU A 154 57.48 29.29 -55.48
N ARG A 155 58.26 30.30 -55.09
CA ARG A 155 59.33 30.85 -55.94
C ARG A 155 60.58 30.03 -55.73
N PHE A 156 61.18 29.59 -56.83
CA PHE A 156 62.31 28.67 -56.78
C PHE A 156 63.39 29.08 -57.81
N PRO A 157 64.67 29.24 -57.42
CA PRO A 157 65.18 29.28 -56.03
C PRO A 157 64.74 30.57 -55.30
N PRO A 158 64.71 30.59 -53.95
CA PRO A 158 64.13 31.69 -53.17
C PRO A 158 64.81 33.07 -53.34
N ALA A 159 66.07 33.12 -53.79
CA ALA A 159 66.94 34.31 -53.72
C ALA A 159 67.54 34.81 -55.06
N ALA A 160 66.97 34.44 -56.23
CA ALA A 160 67.49 34.84 -57.55
C ALA A 160 66.64 35.94 -58.25
N GLU A 161 67.22 36.81 -59.08
CA GLU A 161 66.46 37.88 -59.78
C GLU A 161 65.41 37.38 -60.79
N ALA A 162 65.56 36.15 -61.31
CA ALA A 162 64.58 35.47 -62.15
C ALA A 162 64.23 34.11 -61.51
N HIS A 163 62.99 34.00 -61.01
CA HIS A 163 62.52 32.79 -60.31
C HIS A 163 61.64 31.93 -61.21
N TYR A 164 61.82 30.62 -61.16
CA TYR A 164 60.83 29.65 -61.60
C TYR A 164 59.70 29.59 -60.56
N ARG A 165 58.48 29.23 -60.99
CA ARG A 165 57.41 28.89 -60.05
C ARG A 165 57.31 27.38 -59.93
N LEU A 166 57.48 26.90 -58.70
CA LEU A 166 57.29 25.52 -58.34
C LEU A 166 55.89 25.37 -57.72
N VAL A 167 55.04 24.56 -58.35
CA VAL A 167 53.72 24.22 -57.85
C VAL A 167 53.80 22.81 -57.28
N LEU A 168 53.70 22.70 -55.96
CA LEU A 168 53.64 21.43 -55.25
C LEU A 168 52.22 21.24 -54.75
N GLY A 169 51.65 20.05 -54.88
CA GLY A 169 50.29 19.84 -54.44
C GLY A 169 49.92 18.40 -54.16
N THR A 170 48.77 18.27 -53.54
CA THR A 170 48.13 17.00 -53.25
C THR A 170 46.80 16.96 -53.97
N LEU A 171 46.62 15.94 -54.82
CA LEU A 171 45.36 15.68 -55.49
C LEU A 171 44.31 15.23 -54.45
N PHE A 172 43.09 15.76 -54.58
CA PHE A 172 41.97 15.37 -53.73
C PHE A 172 41.39 14.04 -54.21
N ASP A 173 42.17 12.97 -54.15
CA ASP A 173 41.80 11.66 -54.63
C ASP A 173 41.10 10.80 -53.55
N LYS A 174 40.79 9.55 -53.89
CA LYS A 174 40.19 8.60 -52.96
C LYS A 174 41.10 8.33 -51.76
N SER A 175 42.42 8.32 -51.94
CA SER A 175 43.39 8.02 -50.88
C SER A 175 43.42 9.12 -49.82
N LEU A 176 43.36 10.39 -50.22
CA LEU A 176 43.26 11.53 -49.33
C LEU A 176 41.95 11.48 -48.52
N LEU A 177 40.82 11.23 -49.17
CA LEU A 177 39.52 11.13 -48.48
C LEU A 177 39.48 9.97 -47.47
N GLU A 178 40.11 8.84 -47.80
CA GLU A 178 40.26 7.73 -46.84
C GLU A 178 41.17 8.07 -45.68
N ARG A 179 42.26 8.83 -45.90
CA ARG A 179 43.14 9.31 -44.83
C ARG A 179 42.39 10.25 -43.89
N LEU A 180 41.67 11.23 -44.42
CA LEU A 180 40.86 12.16 -43.63
C LEU A 180 39.84 11.41 -42.76
N GLY A 181 39.10 10.46 -43.35
CA GLY A 181 38.12 9.66 -42.62
C GLY A 181 38.72 8.72 -41.56
N ARG A 182 39.96 8.26 -41.73
CA ARG A 182 40.68 7.50 -40.70
C ARG A 182 41.09 8.38 -39.52
N VAL A 183 41.49 9.61 -39.79
CA VAL A 183 41.93 10.56 -38.76
C VAL A 183 40.74 11.06 -37.94
N SER A 184 39.63 11.42 -38.60
CA SER A 184 38.41 11.91 -37.92
C SER A 184 37.51 10.81 -37.38
N GLY A 185 37.66 9.57 -37.89
CA GLY A 185 36.70 8.49 -37.65
C GLY A 185 35.35 8.67 -38.36
N LEU A 186 35.22 9.71 -39.20
CA LEU A 186 34.01 10.02 -39.95
C LEU A 186 34.05 9.43 -41.36
N LYS A 187 32.87 9.24 -41.94
CA LYS A 187 32.76 8.96 -43.37
C LYS A 187 32.92 10.27 -44.14
N THR A 188 34.07 10.43 -44.77
CA THR A 188 34.39 11.62 -45.57
C THR A 188 34.02 11.42 -47.04
N ARG A 189 33.42 12.42 -47.68
CA ARG A 189 33.12 12.48 -49.12
C ARG A 189 33.31 13.89 -49.64
N LEU A 190 33.56 14.02 -50.94
CA LEU A 190 33.71 15.30 -51.59
C LEU A 190 32.64 15.46 -52.68
N PHE A 191 32.09 16.66 -52.83
CA PHE A 191 31.12 16.99 -53.86
C PHE A 191 31.57 18.20 -54.67
N TYR A 192 31.50 18.10 -56.00
CA TYR A 192 31.92 19.15 -56.95
C TYR A 192 30.73 19.84 -57.58
N PRO A 193 30.84 21.15 -57.90
CA PRO A 193 29.84 21.85 -58.68
C PRO A 193 29.75 21.26 -60.10
N ARG A 194 28.56 20.84 -60.51
CA ARG A 194 28.22 20.28 -61.82
C ARG A 194 26.80 20.72 -62.20
N ASP A 195 26.66 21.38 -63.35
CA ASP A 195 25.38 21.82 -63.93
C ASP A 195 24.49 22.64 -62.96
N GLY A 196 25.12 23.53 -62.17
CA GLY A 196 24.41 24.40 -61.20
C GLY A 196 24.05 23.74 -59.86
N ASP A 197 24.49 22.50 -59.62
CA ASP A 197 24.30 21.75 -58.37
C ASP A 197 25.62 21.09 -57.95
N PHE A 198 25.66 20.29 -56.88
CA PHE A 198 26.85 19.54 -56.47
C PHE A 198 26.69 18.03 -56.70
N ALA A 199 27.72 17.37 -57.21
CA ALA A 199 27.75 15.93 -57.47
C ALA A 199 28.94 15.26 -56.79
N LYS A 200 28.75 14.05 -56.26
CA LYS A 200 29.79 13.31 -55.55
C LYS A 200 31.02 13.07 -56.45
N ALA A 201 32.19 13.44 -55.95
CA ALA A 201 33.47 13.13 -56.54
C ALA A 201 33.73 11.61 -56.54
N PHE A 202 34.36 11.10 -57.60
CA PHE A 202 34.74 9.67 -57.72
C PHE A 202 33.57 8.67 -57.70
N ALA A 203 32.36 9.10 -58.05
CA ALA A 203 31.24 8.20 -58.34
C ALA A 203 31.30 7.69 -59.79
N ASP A 204 30.72 6.51 -60.06
CA ASP A 204 30.57 5.98 -61.42
C ASP A 204 29.82 6.99 -62.31
N GLU A 205 30.35 7.25 -63.52
CA GLU A 205 29.83 8.28 -64.42
C GLU A 205 28.37 8.04 -64.85
N ASP A 206 27.93 6.78 -64.81
CA ASP A 206 26.58 6.38 -65.20
C ASP A 206 25.49 6.74 -64.15
N ARG A 207 25.85 7.05 -62.89
CA ARG A 207 24.91 7.48 -61.84
C ARG A 207 25.54 8.45 -60.82
N PRO A 208 25.63 9.75 -61.12
CA PRO A 208 26.16 10.73 -60.17
C PRO A 208 25.25 10.86 -58.95
N LEU A 209 25.78 10.58 -57.76
CA LEU A 209 25.10 10.86 -56.50
C LEU A 209 25.08 12.38 -56.29
N LYS A 210 23.95 13.03 -56.55
CA LYS A 210 23.78 14.48 -56.32
C LYS A 210 23.72 14.77 -54.82
N LEU A 211 24.34 15.88 -54.44
CA LEU A 211 24.15 16.48 -53.12
C LEU A 211 22.68 16.88 -53.02
N ARG A 212 22.00 16.47 -51.94
CA ARG A 212 20.60 16.83 -51.70
C ARG A 212 20.52 17.54 -50.38
N LEU A 213 20.42 18.86 -50.44
CA LEU A 213 20.26 19.73 -49.28
C LEU A 213 18.97 20.54 -49.39
N PRO A 214 18.36 20.93 -48.25
CA PRO A 214 17.31 21.93 -48.27
C PRO A 214 17.87 23.29 -48.74
N PRO A 215 17.03 24.22 -49.24
CA PRO A 215 17.48 25.54 -49.69
C PRO A 215 18.30 26.31 -48.64
N SER A 216 17.98 26.14 -47.35
CA SER A 216 18.75 26.70 -46.24
C SER A 216 20.18 26.15 -46.18
N GLY A 217 20.37 24.86 -46.44
CA GLY A 217 21.70 24.24 -46.47
C GLY A 217 22.57 24.80 -47.61
N TYR A 218 21.99 24.97 -48.81
CA TYR A 218 22.72 25.61 -49.91
C TYR A 218 23.08 27.07 -49.60
N ALA A 219 22.17 27.82 -48.95
CA ALA A 219 22.42 29.21 -48.55
C ALA A 219 23.55 29.33 -47.52
N GLU A 220 23.61 28.44 -46.52
CA GLU A 220 24.69 28.38 -45.54
C GLU A 220 26.04 28.09 -46.20
N LEU A 221 26.09 27.11 -47.10
CA LEU A 221 27.32 26.76 -47.82
C LEU A 221 27.80 27.91 -48.73
N GLN A 222 26.89 28.57 -49.45
CA GLN A 222 27.22 29.76 -50.25
C GLN A 222 27.71 30.94 -49.38
N ALA A 223 27.20 31.05 -48.15
CA ALA A 223 27.66 31.99 -47.16
C ALA A 223 28.95 31.55 -46.43
N LYS A 224 29.59 30.47 -46.89
CA LYS A 224 30.86 29.92 -46.37
C LYS A 224 30.73 29.40 -44.93
N ARG A 225 29.55 28.93 -44.54
CA ARG A 225 29.28 28.35 -43.23
C ARG A 225 28.98 26.85 -43.34
N ASP A 226 29.38 26.11 -42.31
CA ASP A 226 29.10 24.69 -42.21
C ASP A 226 27.61 24.44 -41.99
N TYR A 227 27.03 23.51 -42.73
CA TYR A 227 25.65 23.08 -42.56
C TYR A 227 25.59 21.69 -41.92
N PHE A 228 24.96 21.58 -40.75
CA PHE A 228 24.71 20.30 -40.09
C PHE A 228 23.32 19.76 -40.47
N SER A 229 23.22 18.45 -40.67
CA SER A 229 21.97 17.74 -40.90
C SER A 229 21.95 16.41 -40.15
N ALA A 230 20.95 16.24 -39.29
CA ALA A 230 20.72 14.99 -38.57
C ALA A 230 20.15 13.86 -39.43
N GLU A 231 19.72 14.18 -40.66
CA GLU A 231 19.15 13.24 -41.63
C GLU A 231 19.91 13.25 -42.96
N ALA A 232 21.22 13.47 -42.90
CA ALA A 232 22.07 13.50 -44.07
C ALA A 232 21.99 12.21 -44.90
N GLU A 233 22.06 12.37 -46.22
CA GLU A 233 21.98 11.30 -47.22
C GLU A 233 20.74 10.38 -47.06
N GLY A 234 19.57 10.97 -46.83
CA GLY A 234 18.32 10.21 -46.69
C GLY A 234 18.21 9.49 -45.35
N GLY A 235 18.74 10.09 -44.28
CA GLY A 235 18.64 9.57 -42.91
C GLY A 235 19.69 8.52 -42.52
N ALA A 236 20.68 8.24 -43.38
CA ALA A 236 21.70 7.25 -43.10
C ALA A 236 22.82 7.78 -42.18
N TYR A 237 23.04 9.09 -42.14
CA TYR A 237 24.13 9.72 -41.40
C TYR A 237 23.66 10.95 -40.62
N PHE A 238 24.30 11.21 -39.48
CA PHE A 238 24.47 12.57 -38.99
C PHE A 238 25.61 13.18 -39.79
N GLY A 239 25.39 14.31 -40.45
CA GLY A 239 26.30 14.82 -41.46
C GLY A 239 26.59 16.30 -41.32
N LEU A 240 27.87 16.65 -41.46
CA LEU A 240 28.32 18.03 -41.61
C LEU A 240 28.77 18.25 -43.05
N TYR A 241 28.30 19.33 -43.64
CA TYR A 241 28.70 19.80 -44.97
C TYR A 241 29.52 21.07 -44.79
N SER A 242 30.79 21.00 -45.20
CA SER A 242 31.76 22.09 -45.07
C SER A 242 32.18 22.60 -46.45
N PRO A 243 32.06 23.91 -46.72
CA PRO A 243 32.47 24.45 -48.00
C PRO A 243 34.01 24.49 -48.11
N VAL A 244 34.54 24.02 -49.23
CA VAL A 244 35.94 24.16 -49.61
C VAL A 244 36.01 25.37 -50.53
N VAL A 245 36.65 26.43 -50.05
CA VAL A 245 36.77 27.70 -50.77
C VAL A 245 38.08 27.79 -51.53
N ASP A 246 38.03 28.31 -52.75
CA ASP A 246 39.22 28.73 -53.48
C ASP A 246 39.79 30.04 -52.88
N ALA A 247 40.93 30.44 -53.40
CA ALA A 247 41.62 31.64 -52.95
C ALA A 247 40.95 32.95 -53.41
N SER A 248 39.93 32.88 -54.29
CA SER A 248 39.03 34.00 -54.60
C SER A 248 37.82 34.07 -53.65
N GLY A 249 37.70 33.09 -52.75
CA GLY A 249 36.61 32.94 -51.80
C GLY A 249 35.34 32.37 -52.41
N ARG A 250 35.40 31.71 -53.58
CA ARG A 250 34.29 30.96 -54.16
C ARG A 250 34.31 29.51 -53.65
N VAL A 251 33.13 28.91 -53.49
CA VAL A 251 33.00 27.51 -53.06
C VAL A 251 33.24 26.59 -54.26
N GLU A 252 34.38 25.89 -54.28
CA GLU A 252 34.77 24.97 -55.35
C GLU A 252 34.42 23.52 -55.05
N ALA A 253 34.19 23.18 -53.79
CA ALA A 253 33.66 21.87 -53.40
C ALA A 253 32.95 21.93 -52.05
N VAL A 254 32.24 20.85 -51.73
CA VAL A 254 31.66 20.62 -50.41
C VAL A 254 32.25 19.32 -49.87
N LEU A 255 32.94 19.41 -48.75
CA LEU A 255 33.40 18.27 -47.96
C LEU A 255 32.25 17.82 -47.06
N PHE A 256 31.90 16.55 -47.14
CA PHE A 256 30.93 15.92 -46.27
C PHE A 256 31.65 15.02 -45.28
N SER A 257 31.34 15.20 -43.99
CA SER A 257 31.89 14.39 -42.91
C SER A 257 30.71 13.86 -42.09
N GLY A 258 30.50 12.54 -42.12
CA GLY A 258 29.30 11.93 -41.55
C GLY A 258 29.53 10.75 -40.62
N LEU A 259 28.77 10.71 -39.52
CA LEU A 259 28.70 9.56 -38.62
C LEU A 259 27.49 8.69 -38.98
N ASN A 260 27.72 7.38 -39.16
CA ASN A 260 26.67 6.45 -39.54
C ASN A 260 25.64 6.29 -38.41
N ARG A 261 24.35 6.50 -38.72
CA ARG A 261 23.24 6.38 -37.77
C ARG A 261 22.91 4.91 -37.40
N ARG A 262 23.37 3.95 -38.21
CA ARG A 262 23.12 2.50 -38.04
C ARG A 262 24.17 1.74 -37.22
N THR A 263 25.03 2.41 -36.45
CA THR A 263 25.74 1.69 -35.37
C THR A 263 24.66 1.07 -34.46
N GLY A 264 24.78 -0.24 -34.15
CA GLY A 264 23.70 -1.12 -33.65
C GLY A 264 23.04 -0.75 -32.31
N ALA A 265 23.24 0.46 -31.80
CA ALA A 265 22.65 1.03 -30.59
C ALA A 265 21.43 1.94 -30.87
N GLY A 266 20.98 2.11 -32.13
CA GLY A 266 19.87 3.02 -32.46
C GLY A 266 18.53 2.71 -31.76
N TRP A 267 18.33 1.47 -31.31
CA TRP A 267 17.15 1.08 -30.50
C TRP A 267 17.23 1.56 -29.05
N LEU A 268 18.44 1.77 -28.50
CA LEU A 268 18.64 2.32 -27.15
C LEU A 268 18.30 3.81 -27.08
N THR A 269 18.39 4.50 -28.22
CA THR A 269 18.04 5.92 -28.36
C THR A 269 16.60 6.13 -28.82
N ASP A 270 15.87 5.06 -29.15
CA ASP A 270 14.47 5.18 -29.56
C ASP A 270 13.59 5.55 -28.35
N GLN A 271 12.88 6.67 -28.48
CA GLN A 271 12.03 7.19 -27.41
C GLN A 271 10.92 6.20 -27.02
N GLY A 272 10.37 5.45 -27.98
CA GLY A 272 9.33 4.46 -27.75
C GLY A 272 9.85 3.27 -26.95
N VAL A 273 11.03 2.76 -27.31
CA VAL A 273 11.70 1.65 -26.59
C VAL A 273 12.06 2.05 -25.17
N LEU A 274 12.64 3.24 -24.96
CA LEU A 274 12.96 3.75 -23.62
C LEU A 274 11.70 3.93 -22.78
N THR A 275 10.63 4.50 -23.35
CA THR A 275 9.35 4.67 -22.66
C THR A 275 8.76 3.32 -22.25
N LEU A 276 8.75 2.34 -23.15
CA LEU A 276 8.24 0.99 -22.86
C LEU A 276 9.06 0.30 -21.76
N ALA A 277 10.40 0.40 -21.82
CA ALA A 277 11.28 -0.16 -20.80
C ALA A 277 10.99 0.45 -19.43
N ILE A 278 10.83 1.77 -19.33
CA ILE A 278 10.47 2.47 -18.08
C ILE A 278 9.10 2.01 -17.57
N VAL A 279 8.09 1.87 -18.45
CA VAL A 279 6.76 1.38 -18.07
C VAL A 279 6.83 -0.03 -17.49
N LEU A 280 7.57 -0.93 -18.14
CA LEU A 280 7.70 -2.33 -17.72
C LEU A 280 8.44 -2.45 -16.39
N LEU A 281 9.58 -1.76 -16.25
CA LEU A 281 10.35 -1.72 -15.00
C LEU A 281 9.55 -1.09 -13.85
N GLY A 282 8.84 0.02 -14.12
CA GLY A 282 7.97 0.66 -13.13
C GLY A 282 6.81 -0.23 -12.70
N SER A 283 6.18 -0.94 -13.64
CA SER A 283 5.10 -1.90 -13.34
C SER A 283 5.61 -3.08 -12.51
N LEU A 284 6.79 -3.63 -12.84
CA LEU A 284 7.42 -4.68 -12.07
C LEU A 284 7.73 -4.22 -10.64
N PHE A 285 8.36 -3.04 -10.50
CA PHE A 285 8.70 -2.46 -9.20
C PHE A 285 7.45 -2.23 -8.34
N ALA A 286 6.37 -1.70 -8.92
CA ALA A 286 5.11 -1.51 -8.22
C ALA A 286 4.47 -2.84 -7.80
N GLY A 287 4.52 -3.86 -8.65
CA GLY A 287 4.04 -5.21 -8.33
C GLY A 287 4.79 -5.83 -7.15
N VAL A 288 6.12 -5.77 -7.17
CA VAL A 288 6.98 -6.26 -6.08
C VAL A 288 6.68 -5.50 -4.78
N THR A 289 6.64 -4.18 -4.83
CA THR A 289 6.33 -3.33 -3.67
C THR A 289 4.95 -3.64 -3.08
N GLY A 290 3.94 -3.83 -3.94
CA GLY A 290 2.59 -4.22 -3.52
C GLY A 290 2.54 -5.58 -2.82
N VAL A 291 3.30 -6.57 -3.31
CA VAL A 291 3.41 -7.89 -2.66
C VAL A 291 4.12 -7.78 -1.31
N LEU A 292 5.21 -7.02 -1.23
CA LEU A 292 5.92 -6.78 0.03
C LEU A 292 5.01 -6.09 1.06
N LEU A 293 4.37 -4.98 0.71
CA LEU A 293 3.46 -4.28 1.64
C LEU A 293 2.27 -5.16 2.05
N GLY A 294 1.76 -5.96 1.13
CA GLY A 294 0.71 -6.94 1.42
C GLY A 294 1.14 -7.99 2.45
N ARG A 295 2.38 -8.47 2.36
CA ARG A 295 2.93 -9.52 3.24
C ARG A 295 3.38 -8.97 4.60
N PHE A 296 3.99 -7.80 4.62
CA PHE A 296 4.59 -7.22 5.83
C PHE A 296 3.67 -6.30 6.63
N VAL A 297 2.67 -5.67 6.00
CA VAL A 297 1.80 -4.69 6.68
C VAL A 297 0.33 -5.15 6.69
N ILE A 298 -0.25 -5.39 5.51
CA ILE A 298 -1.71 -5.59 5.41
C ILE A 298 -2.16 -6.89 6.09
N ARG A 299 -1.51 -8.02 5.80
CA ARG A 299 -1.88 -9.33 6.37
C ARG A 299 -1.74 -9.37 7.90
N PRO A 300 -0.64 -8.90 8.52
CA PRO A 300 -0.53 -8.85 9.98
C PRO A 300 -1.62 -8.01 10.64
N VAL A 301 -1.93 -6.83 10.09
CA VAL A 301 -2.99 -5.94 10.61
C VAL A 301 -4.38 -6.59 10.51
N GLU A 302 -4.66 -7.33 9.44
CA GLU A 302 -5.91 -8.06 9.31
C GLU A 302 -6.03 -9.19 10.35
N SER A 303 -4.94 -9.92 10.62
CA SER A 303 -4.92 -10.92 11.70
C SER A 303 -5.14 -10.29 13.08
N LEU A 304 -4.54 -9.12 13.35
CA LEU A 304 -4.75 -8.38 14.59
C LEU A 304 -6.22 -8.05 14.79
N HIS A 305 -6.88 -7.49 13.77
CA HIS A 305 -8.32 -7.15 13.82
C HIS A 305 -9.20 -8.37 14.14
N GLN A 306 -8.94 -9.51 13.51
CA GLN A 306 -9.73 -10.73 13.73
C GLN A 306 -9.57 -11.29 15.15
N VAL A 307 -8.37 -11.21 15.74
CA VAL A 307 -8.15 -11.66 17.12
C VAL A 307 -8.76 -10.69 18.12
N VAL A 308 -8.66 -9.38 17.87
CA VAL A 308 -9.31 -8.34 18.69
C VAL A 308 -10.82 -8.58 18.79
N GLN A 309 -11.49 -8.88 17.66
CA GLN A 309 -12.92 -9.19 17.69
C GLN A 309 -13.26 -10.47 18.48
N ARG A 310 -12.41 -11.49 18.45
CA ARG A 310 -12.61 -12.70 19.25
C ARG A 310 -12.45 -12.44 20.74
N VAL A 311 -11.46 -11.64 21.14
CA VAL A 311 -11.29 -11.20 22.53
C VAL A 311 -12.49 -10.36 22.99
N ALA A 312 -13.02 -9.48 22.13
CA ALA A 312 -14.25 -8.73 22.41
C ALA A 312 -15.48 -9.65 22.59
N ALA A 313 -15.52 -10.78 21.88
CA ALA A 313 -16.50 -11.85 22.07
C ALA A 313 -16.19 -12.78 23.27
N GLN A 314 -15.36 -12.33 24.22
CA GLN A 314 -14.94 -13.04 25.43
C GLN A 314 -14.08 -14.31 25.22
N ASP A 315 -13.51 -14.52 24.04
CA ASP A 315 -12.49 -15.56 23.83
C ASP A 315 -11.10 -15.02 24.16
N PHE A 316 -10.77 -14.97 25.46
CA PHE A 316 -9.48 -14.50 25.96
C PHE A 316 -8.32 -15.49 25.74
N ARG A 317 -8.56 -16.64 25.10
CA ARG A 317 -7.50 -17.60 24.75
C ARG A 317 -6.89 -17.34 23.39
N ALA A 318 -7.56 -16.54 22.56
CA ALA A 318 -7.04 -16.17 21.25
C ALA A 318 -5.77 -15.33 21.38
N THR A 319 -4.70 -15.74 20.69
CA THR A 319 -3.42 -15.03 20.67
C THR A 319 -3.05 -14.58 19.27
N ILE A 320 -2.26 -13.51 19.23
CA ILE A 320 -1.74 -12.94 17.99
C ILE A 320 -0.31 -13.44 17.81
N PRO A 321 0.02 -14.13 16.69
CA PRO A 321 1.38 -14.59 16.45
C PRO A 321 2.30 -13.38 16.22
N VAL A 322 3.35 -13.27 17.02
CA VAL A 322 4.39 -12.24 16.86
C VAL A 322 5.33 -12.68 15.74
N ARG A 323 5.25 -12.02 14.58
CA ARG A 323 5.99 -12.39 13.35
C ARG A 323 7.12 -11.42 12.99
N SER A 324 7.16 -10.28 13.65
CA SER A 324 8.11 -9.21 13.40
C SER A 324 8.55 -8.64 14.75
N ASP A 325 9.71 -7.99 14.78
CA ASP A 325 10.26 -7.31 15.95
C ASP A 325 10.17 -5.78 15.81
N ASP A 326 9.26 -5.33 14.96
CA ASP A 326 8.91 -3.92 14.69
C ASP A 326 7.73 -3.45 15.57
N GLU A 327 7.16 -2.29 15.25
CA GLU A 327 6.02 -1.70 15.95
C GLU A 327 4.77 -2.60 15.89
N LEU A 328 4.57 -3.37 14.81
CA LEU A 328 3.47 -4.33 14.72
C LEU A 328 3.72 -5.54 15.63
N GLY A 329 4.98 -5.97 15.74
CA GLY A 329 5.42 -6.97 16.70
C GLY A 329 5.22 -6.55 18.15
N GLU A 330 5.60 -5.32 18.48
CA GLU A 330 5.39 -4.72 19.80
C GLU A 330 3.90 -4.61 20.15
N LEU A 331 3.07 -4.13 19.21
CA LEU A 331 1.62 -4.06 19.38
C LEU A 331 1.00 -5.45 19.61
N ALA A 332 1.45 -6.48 18.89
CA ALA A 332 1.00 -7.86 19.09
C ALA A 332 1.40 -8.39 20.48
N ARG A 333 2.62 -8.08 20.97
CA ARG A 333 3.07 -8.42 22.33
C ARG A 333 2.22 -7.72 23.39
N ALA A 334 2.01 -6.42 23.26
CA ALA A 334 1.19 -5.62 24.17
C ALA A 334 -0.26 -6.13 24.23
N PHE A 335 -0.84 -6.45 23.08
CA PHE A 335 -2.20 -7.00 23.01
C PHE A 335 -2.30 -8.38 23.68
N ASN A 336 -1.34 -9.28 23.44
CA ASN A 336 -1.32 -10.61 24.08
C ASN A 336 -1.17 -10.48 25.61
N ALA A 337 -0.38 -9.53 26.10
CA ALA A 337 -0.25 -9.23 27.52
C ALA A 337 -1.59 -8.77 28.12
N MET A 338 -2.27 -7.82 27.46
CA MET A 338 -3.61 -7.35 27.86
C MET A 338 -4.63 -8.49 27.90
N ALA A 339 -4.69 -9.33 26.86
CA ALA A 339 -5.59 -10.49 26.82
C ALA A 339 -5.32 -11.48 27.98
N THR A 340 -4.05 -11.66 28.34
CA THR A 340 -3.64 -12.49 29.47
C THR A 340 -4.09 -11.88 30.80
N SER A 341 -3.90 -10.57 31.01
CA SER A 341 -4.35 -9.87 32.21
C SER A 341 -5.86 -9.91 32.38
N LEU A 342 -6.63 -9.72 31.29
CA LEU A 342 -8.09 -9.83 31.32
C LEU A 342 -8.56 -11.24 31.71
N ARG A 343 -7.91 -12.28 31.19
CA ARG A 343 -8.19 -13.67 31.57
C ARG A 343 -7.92 -13.89 33.05
N GLN A 344 -6.78 -13.43 33.57
CA GLN A 344 -6.42 -13.57 34.98
C GLN A 344 -7.43 -12.86 35.88
N ALA A 345 -7.79 -11.61 35.57
CA ALA A 345 -8.77 -10.85 36.34
C ALA A 345 -10.14 -11.56 36.39
N ARG A 346 -10.60 -12.14 35.26
CA ARG A 346 -11.84 -12.93 35.22
C ARG A 346 -11.77 -14.19 36.08
N ASP A 347 -10.66 -14.93 35.99
CA ASP A 347 -10.46 -16.16 36.77
C ASP A 347 -10.39 -15.86 38.27
N GLU A 348 -9.79 -14.74 38.66
CA GLU A 348 -9.73 -14.24 40.05
C GLU A 348 -11.12 -13.86 40.55
N GLN A 349 -11.87 -13.04 39.81
CA GLN A 349 -13.24 -12.66 40.16
C GLN A 349 -14.14 -13.89 40.34
N GLN A 350 -13.99 -14.90 39.47
CA GLN A 350 -14.77 -16.13 39.56
C GLN A 350 -14.39 -16.99 40.77
N ARG A 351 -13.13 -16.92 41.23
CA ARG A 351 -12.68 -17.57 42.47
C ARG A 351 -13.19 -16.84 43.71
N GLU A 352 -13.14 -15.51 43.73
CA GLU A 352 -13.70 -14.69 44.81
C GLU A 352 -15.18 -14.95 44.98
N PHE A 353 -15.95 -14.90 43.89
CA PHE A 353 -17.38 -15.22 43.92
C PHE A 353 -17.66 -16.61 44.50
N ARG A 354 -16.86 -17.62 44.13
CA ARG A 354 -16.99 -18.97 44.70
C ARG A 354 -16.67 -18.99 46.20
N ARG A 355 -15.69 -18.22 46.65
CA ARG A 355 -15.28 -18.14 48.06
C ARG A 355 -16.37 -17.47 48.89
N ASP A 356 -16.88 -16.32 48.45
CA ASP A 356 -17.95 -15.59 49.15
C ASP A 356 -19.19 -16.47 49.27
N LYS A 357 -19.53 -17.20 48.20
CA LYS A 357 -20.62 -18.18 48.21
C LYS A 357 -20.41 -19.29 49.24
N LEU A 358 -19.20 -19.87 49.31
CA LEU A 358 -18.91 -20.94 50.29
C LEU A 358 -18.99 -20.42 51.73
N THR A 359 -18.54 -19.20 51.98
CA THR A 359 -18.68 -18.54 53.28
C THR A 359 -20.14 -18.36 53.65
N ALA A 360 -20.95 -17.77 52.77
CA ALA A 360 -22.38 -17.58 52.99
C ALA A 360 -23.12 -18.93 53.21
N LEU A 361 -22.79 -19.95 52.41
CA LEU A 361 -23.35 -21.30 52.59
C LEU A 361 -22.93 -21.92 53.93
N GLY A 362 -21.70 -21.65 54.39
CA GLY A 362 -21.20 -22.07 55.70
C GLY A 362 -22.00 -21.46 56.85
N GLU A 363 -22.26 -20.15 56.81
CA GLU A 363 -23.08 -19.44 57.80
C GLU A 363 -24.53 -19.97 57.82
N LEU A 364 -25.14 -20.16 56.65
CA LEU A 364 -26.47 -20.73 56.51
C LEU A 364 -26.56 -22.18 57.02
N SER A 365 -25.52 -22.98 56.79
CA SER A 365 -25.47 -24.37 57.25
C SER A 365 -25.44 -24.47 58.79
N LEU A 366 -24.74 -23.54 59.45
CA LEU A 366 -24.71 -23.48 60.92
C LEU A 366 -26.10 -23.13 61.49
N ALA A 367 -26.76 -22.12 60.92
CA ALA A 367 -28.12 -21.73 61.31
C ALA A 367 -29.14 -22.86 61.08
N MET A 368 -29.04 -23.57 59.96
CA MET A 368 -29.84 -24.76 59.69
C MET A 368 -29.67 -25.87 60.72
N ALA A 369 -28.43 -26.14 61.14
CA ALA A 369 -28.17 -27.18 62.12
C ALA A 369 -28.88 -26.88 63.45
N HIS A 370 -28.97 -25.61 63.83
CA HIS A 370 -29.74 -25.16 64.99
C HIS A 370 -31.25 -25.33 64.77
N GLU A 371 -31.77 -24.91 63.62
CA GLU A 371 -33.21 -25.02 63.31
C GLU A 371 -33.70 -26.46 63.12
N ILE A 372 -32.84 -27.40 62.71
CA ILE A 372 -33.17 -28.85 62.66
C ILE A 372 -33.09 -29.49 64.05
N ARG A 373 -32.16 -29.04 64.90
CA ARG A 373 -32.03 -29.57 66.27
C ARG A 373 -33.28 -29.31 67.11
N ASN A 374 -33.91 -28.15 66.93
CA ASN A 374 -35.12 -27.74 67.64
C ASN A 374 -36.30 -28.75 67.48
N PRO A 375 -36.81 -29.04 66.26
CA PRO A 375 -37.90 -29.99 66.05
C PRO A 375 -37.51 -31.41 66.45
N ILE A 376 -36.25 -31.82 66.26
CA ILE A 376 -35.77 -33.14 66.76
C ILE A 376 -35.90 -33.22 68.29
N GLY A 377 -35.58 -32.14 69.01
CA GLY A 377 -35.74 -32.07 70.47
C GLY A 377 -37.20 -32.20 70.90
N VAL A 378 -38.12 -31.53 70.19
CA VAL A 378 -39.57 -31.63 70.42
C VAL A 378 -40.07 -33.05 70.15
N ILE A 379 -39.70 -33.64 69.01
CA ILE A 379 -40.05 -35.03 68.64
C ILE A 379 -39.56 -36.00 69.72
N THR A 380 -38.31 -35.86 70.17
CA THR A 380 -37.72 -36.74 71.19
C THR A 380 -38.46 -36.63 72.53
N THR A 381 -38.84 -35.41 72.92
CA THR A 381 -39.59 -35.17 74.15
C THR A 381 -41.01 -35.72 74.05
N ALA A 382 -41.68 -35.52 72.91
CA ALA A 382 -43.02 -36.03 72.65
C ALA A 382 -43.05 -37.57 72.65
N LEU A 383 -42.03 -38.22 72.07
CA LEU A 383 -41.87 -39.68 72.12
C LEU A 383 -41.72 -40.21 73.55
N ARG A 384 -40.88 -39.57 74.39
CA ARG A 384 -40.74 -39.96 75.81
C ARG A 384 -42.05 -39.81 76.58
N LEU A 385 -42.79 -38.73 76.33
CA LEU A 385 -44.09 -38.51 76.98
C LEU A 385 -45.15 -39.51 76.50
N LEU A 386 -45.10 -39.91 75.23
CA LEU A 386 -45.95 -40.95 74.65
C LEU A 386 -45.75 -42.31 75.32
N GLU A 387 -44.52 -42.67 75.68
CA GLU A 387 -44.21 -43.94 76.37
C GLU A 387 -44.81 -44.01 77.77
N THR A 388 -45.01 -42.86 78.42
CA THR A 388 -45.49 -42.77 79.82
C THR A 388 -46.98 -42.45 79.97
N THR A 389 -47.63 -41.93 78.93
CA THR A 389 -49.04 -41.51 79.02
C THR A 389 -50.00 -42.68 78.87
N LYS A 390 -51.03 -42.75 79.73
CA LYS A 390 -52.15 -43.69 79.58
C LYS A 390 -53.40 -43.05 78.99
N ASP A 391 -53.38 -41.73 78.83
CA ASP A 391 -54.45 -40.95 78.23
C ASP A 391 -54.35 -41.00 76.70
N THR A 392 -55.35 -41.58 76.06
CA THR A 392 -55.45 -41.72 74.60
C THR A 392 -55.57 -40.40 73.87
N ALA A 393 -56.25 -39.39 74.45
CA ALA A 393 -56.38 -38.08 73.82
C ALA A 393 -55.04 -37.34 73.82
N ARG A 394 -54.30 -37.42 74.93
CA ARG A 394 -52.95 -36.86 75.05
C ARG A 394 -51.93 -37.58 74.17
N ALA A 395 -52.08 -38.90 74.02
CA ALA A 395 -51.26 -39.66 73.08
C ALA A 395 -51.48 -39.22 71.63
N GLU A 396 -52.72 -38.99 71.20
CA GLU A 396 -52.99 -38.54 69.83
C GLU A 396 -52.43 -37.14 69.57
N GLN A 397 -52.55 -36.21 70.53
CA GLN A 397 -51.92 -34.88 70.44
C GLN A 397 -50.40 -34.95 70.28
N LEU A 398 -49.72 -35.84 71.00
CA LEU A 398 -48.27 -36.02 70.90
C LEU A 398 -47.87 -36.65 69.55
N ARG A 399 -48.68 -37.56 69.00
CA ARG A 399 -48.46 -38.12 67.65
C ARG A 399 -48.63 -37.06 66.57
N ASP A 400 -49.64 -36.21 66.69
CA ASP A 400 -49.85 -35.10 65.77
C ASP A 400 -48.69 -34.10 65.81
N MET A 401 -48.20 -33.76 67.01
CA MET A 401 -47.01 -32.94 67.20
C MET A 401 -45.77 -33.54 66.50
N ILE A 402 -45.54 -34.85 66.65
CA ILE A 402 -44.42 -35.52 65.97
C ILE A 402 -44.58 -35.47 64.44
N ARG A 403 -45.80 -35.72 63.93
CA ARG A 403 -46.09 -35.70 62.49
C ARG A 403 -45.87 -34.30 61.91
N GLU A 404 -46.25 -33.27 62.66
CA GLU A 404 -46.07 -31.87 62.29
C GLU A 404 -44.60 -31.46 62.24
N GLU A 405 -43.83 -31.77 63.29
CA GLU A 405 -42.39 -31.46 63.31
C GLU A 405 -41.60 -32.26 62.25
N SER A 406 -42.01 -33.49 61.94
CA SER A 406 -41.41 -34.26 60.85
C SER A 406 -41.64 -33.61 59.48
N ARG A 407 -42.85 -33.08 59.21
CA ARG A 407 -43.13 -32.32 57.99
C ARG A 407 -42.32 -31.02 57.95
N ARG A 408 -42.15 -30.36 59.10
CA ARG A 408 -41.36 -29.13 59.20
C ARG A 408 -39.89 -29.37 58.86
N ILE A 409 -39.29 -30.46 59.34
CA ILE A 409 -37.91 -30.86 59.00
C ILE A 409 -37.78 -31.14 57.49
N ASP A 410 -38.72 -31.87 56.90
CA ASP A 410 -38.71 -32.17 55.45
C ASP A 410 -38.81 -30.87 54.62
N GLN A 411 -39.64 -29.92 55.03
CA GLN A 411 -39.75 -28.63 54.36
C GLN A 411 -38.46 -27.80 54.50
N LEU A 412 -37.86 -27.73 55.70
CA LEU A 412 -36.59 -27.04 55.92
C LEU A 412 -35.46 -27.61 55.04
N LEU A 413 -35.40 -28.94 54.91
CA LEU A 413 -34.41 -29.62 54.08
C LEU A 413 -34.61 -29.28 52.59
N LYS A 414 -35.85 -29.28 52.12
CA LYS A 414 -36.19 -28.92 50.73
C LYS A 414 -35.84 -27.46 50.43
N ASP A 415 -36.19 -26.54 51.33
CA ASP A 415 -35.90 -25.11 51.20
C ASP A 415 -34.39 -24.86 51.12
N PHE A 416 -33.59 -25.55 51.94
CA PHE A 416 -32.14 -25.43 51.89
C PHE A 416 -31.51 -26.03 50.64
N GLN A 417 -31.98 -27.20 50.19
CA GLN A 417 -31.51 -27.78 48.93
C GLN A 417 -31.77 -26.85 47.74
N GLN A 418 -32.87 -26.07 47.78
CA GLN A 418 -33.14 -25.05 46.78
C GLN A 418 -32.15 -23.89 46.85
N LEU A 419 -31.84 -23.39 48.05
CA LEU A 419 -30.85 -22.33 48.24
C LEU A 419 -29.42 -22.76 47.85
N ALA A 420 -29.08 -24.03 48.10
CA ALA A 420 -27.77 -24.60 47.78
C ALA A 420 -27.61 -24.97 46.29
N ARG A 421 -28.71 -25.21 45.56
CA ARG A 421 -28.66 -25.60 44.15
C ARG A 421 -28.20 -24.46 43.27
N HIS A 422 -27.18 -24.75 42.47
CA HIS A 422 -26.68 -23.85 41.45
C HIS A 422 -27.18 -24.33 40.08
N ARG A 423 -28.26 -23.72 39.57
CA ARG A 423 -28.60 -23.78 38.15
C ARG A 423 -28.27 -22.42 37.57
N ALA A 424 -27.44 -22.38 36.53
CA ALA A 424 -27.30 -21.17 35.73
C ALA A 424 -28.68 -20.88 35.11
N PRO A 425 -29.22 -19.66 35.23
CA PRO A 425 -30.52 -19.33 34.66
C PRO A 425 -30.50 -19.58 33.16
N GLU A 426 -31.50 -20.29 32.66
CA GLU A 426 -31.71 -20.44 31.23
C GLU A 426 -32.60 -19.28 30.76
N LEU A 427 -31.96 -18.12 30.56
CA LEU A 427 -32.65 -16.91 30.14
C LEU A 427 -33.28 -17.11 28.76
N ALA A 428 -34.60 -17.01 28.70
CA ALA A 428 -35.38 -16.97 27.47
C ALA A 428 -36.11 -15.63 27.38
N ASP A 429 -36.44 -15.21 26.17
CA ASP A 429 -37.37 -14.09 25.99
C ASP A 429 -38.78 -14.62 26.33
N ILE A 430 -39.37 -14.12 27.41
CA ILE A 430 -40.63 -14.61 27.98
C ILE A 430 -41.65 -13.48 28.21
N ASP A 431 -42.93 -13.84 28.23
CA ASP A 431 -43.96 -12.98 28.82
C ASP A 431 -43.76 -12.98 30.35
N PRO A 432 -43.53 -11.82 30.99
CA PRO A 432 -43.26 -11.73 32.43
C PRO A 432 -44.44 -12.19 33.31
N ALA A 433 -45.68 -12.10 32.82
CA ALA A 433 -46.86 -12.55 33.57
C ALA A 433 -47.10 -14.06 33.50
N GLU A 434 -46.58 -14.74 32.47
CA GLU A 434 -46.80 -16.18 32.26
C GLU A 434 -46.32 -17.05 33.45
N PRO A 435 -45.11 -16.88 34.02
CA PRO A 435 -44.68 -17.65 35.20
C PRO A 435 -45.55 -17.42 36.43
N LEU A 436 -46.06 -16.20 36.61
CA LEU A 436 -46.95 -15.84 37.71
C LEU A 436 -48.33 -16.52 37.57
N GLU A 437 -48.92 -16.50 36.38
CA GLU A 437 -50.19 -17.17 36.11
C GLU A 437 -50.10 -18.68 36.30
N LYS A 438 -49.01 -19.32 35.84
CA LYS A 438 -48.76 -20.75 36.09
C LYS A 438 -48.67 -21.04 37.59
N ALA A 439 -48.00 -20.20 38.36
CA ALA A 439 -47.91 -20.35 39.82
C ALA A 439 -49.27 -20.20 40.51
N LEU A 440 -50.08 -19.23 40.09
CA LEU A 440 -51.47 -19.05 40.56
C LEU A 440 -52.32 -20.27 40.25
N GLN A 441 -52.27 -20.78 39.01
CA GLN A 441 -53.03 -21.95 38.58
C GLN A 441 -52.70 -23.19 39.43
N MET A 442 -51.41 -23.41 39.72
CA MET A 442 -50.97 -24.56 40.50
C MET A 442 -51.40 -24.50 41.97
N LEU A 443 -51.31 -23.33 42.61
CA LEU A 443 -51.57 -23.18 44.04
C LEU A 443 -53.04 -22.96 44.40
N LEU A 444 -53.83 -22.47 43.45
CA LEU A 444 -55.26 -22.21 43.63
C LEU A 444 -56.16 -23.32 43.07
N ALA A 445 -55.57 -24.38 42.51
CA ALA A 445 -56.34 -25.54 42.03
C ALA A 445 -57.19 -26.13 43.17
N GLY A 446 -58.52 -26.07 43.02
CA GLY A 446 -59.47 -26.55 44.02
C GLY A 446 -59.71 -25.61 45.21
N ARG A 447 -59.32 -24.33 45.12
CA ARG A 447 -59.50 -23.30 46.15
C ARG A 447 -60.48 -22.21 45.68
N ASP A 448 -61.78 -22.43 45.89
CA ASP A 448 -62.83 -21.46 45.54
C ASP A 448 -62.94 -20.30 46.55
N ASP A 449 -62.23 -20.39 47.68
CA ASP A 449 -62.18 -19.40 48.75
C ASP A 449 -61.32 -18.16 48.40
N ILE A 450 -60.53 -18.22 47.33
CA ILE A 450 -59.58 -17.15 46.95
C ILE A 450 -60.00 -16.49 45.64
N ARG A 451 -60.29 -15.18 45.69
CA ARG A 451 -60.56 -14.37 44.49
C ARG A 451 -59.26 -13.76 43.96
N VAL A 452 -58.98 -13.94 42.66
CA VAL A 452 -57.81 -13.35 42.00
C VAL A 452 -58.24 -12.24 41.03
N ASP A 453 -57.85 -11.01 41.34
CA ASP A 453 -58.07 -9.84 40.48
C ASP A 453 -56.79 -9.55 39.66
N ARG A 454 -56.90 -9.51 38.32
CA ARG A 454 -55.77 -9.41 37.38
C ARG A 454 -55.78 -8.07 36.65
N HIS A 455 -54.67 -7.35 36.68
CA HIS A 455 -54.53 -6.04 36.05
C HIS A 455 -53.16 -5.89 35.37
N TYR A 456 -53.02 -6.46 34.17
CA TYR A 456 -51.76 -6.41 33.42
C TYR A 456 -51.71 -5.21 32.47
N ALA A 457 -50.79 -4.27 32.71
CA ALA A 457 -50.56 -3.09 31.87
C ALA A 457 -49.13 -3.04 31.26
N HIS A 458 -48.59 -4.19 30.85
CA HIS A 458 -47.27 -4.28 30.20
C HIS A 458 -47.32 -4.53 28.67
N GLY A 459 -48.52 -4.69 28.10
CA GLY A 459 -48.70 -4.92 26.66
C GLY A 459 -48.01 -6.20 26.18
N GLU A 460 -47.39 -6.14 24.99
CA GLU A 460 -46.64 -7.25 24.40
C GLU A 460 -45.14 -7.25 24.77
N ARG A 461 -44.72 -6.46 25.77
CA ARG A 461 -43.31 -6.42 26.17
C ARG A 461 -42.87 -7.76 26.74
N ARG A 462 -41.78 -8.27 26.18
CA ARG A 462 -41.10 -9.48 26.64
C ARG A 462 -39.80 -9.11 27.35
N VAL A 463 -39.41 -9.94 28.32
CA VAL A 463 -38.22 -9.72 29.13
C VAL A 463 -37.34 -10.97 29.12
N PRO A 464 -36.01 -10.82 29.18
CA PRO A 464 -35.11 -11.95 29.37
C PRO A 464 -35.29 -12.52 30.79
N GLY A 465 -35.68 -13.78 30.90
CA GLY A 465 -35.88 -14.46 32.19
C GLY A 465 -35.96 -15.98 32.06
N ASP A 466 -35.61 -16.68 33.12
CA ASP A 466 -35.82 -18.13 33.27
C ASP A 466 -37.25 -18.34 33.82
N PRO A 467 -38.18 -18.89 33.00
CA PRO A 467 -39.58 -19.00 33.39
C PRO A 467 -39.79 -19.95 34.57
N GLU A 468 -38.91 -20.94 34.78
CA GLU A 468 -39.04 -21.92 35.84
C GLU A 468 -38.60 -21.34 37.19
N LEU A 469 -37.49 -20.59 37.20
CA LEU A 469 -37.02 -19.88 38.40
C LEU A 469 -38.03 -18.80 38.84
N LEU A 470 -38.58 -18.04 37.88
CA LEU A 470 -39.61 -17.04 38.16
C LEU A 470 -40.92 -17.67 38.67
N ARG A 471 -41.35 -18.79 38.08
CA ARG A 471 -42.54 -19.53 38.56
C ARG A 471 -42.35 -19.97 40.01
N GLN A 472 -41.15 -20.47 40.36
CA GLN A 472 -40.82 -20.87 41.73
C GLN A 472 -40.78 -19.69 42.71
N LEU A 473 -40.23 -18.54 42.30
CA LEU A 473 -40.31 -17.29 43.05
C LEU A 473 -41.76 -16.94 43.37
N TRP A 474 -42.62 -16.93 42.35
CA TRP A 474 -44.04 -16.61 42.52
C TRP A 474 -44.75 -17.63 43.41
N MET A 475 -44.43 -18.92 43.31
CA MET A 475 -44.98 -19.93 44.21
C MET A 475 -44.65 -19.64 45.68
N ASN A 476 -43.43 -19.18 45.98
CA ASN A 476 -43.05 -18.83 47.36
C ASN A 476 -43.81 -17.60 47.87
N LEU A 477 -43.99 -16.57 47.03
CA LEU A 477 -44.75 -15.38 47.40
C LEU A 477 -46.25 -15.66 47.56
N ILE A 478 -46.85 -16.42 46.63
CA ILE A 478 -48.27 -16.79 46.68
C ILE A 478 -48.55 -17.69 47.89
N ARG A 479 -47.67 -18.65 48.20
CA ARG A 479 -47.81 -19.48 49.42
C ARG A 479 -47.79 -18.60 50.67
N ASN A 480 -46.85 -17.66 50.76
CA ASN A 480 -46.77 -16.72 51.87
C ASN A 480 -48.05 -15.88 52.00
N ALA A 481 -48.61 -15.42 50.89
CA ALA A 481 -49.86 -14.67 50.83
C ALA A 481 -51.07 -15.51 51.29
N LEU A 482 -51.21 -16.74 50.80
CA LEU A 482 -52.28 -17.66 51.18
C LEU A 482 -52.25 -18.00 52.68
N GLU A 483 -51.06 -18.23 53.22
CA GLU A 483 -50.88 -18.48 54.66
C GLU A 483 -51.25 -17.26 55.50
N ALA A 484 -50.93 -16.04 55.03
CA ALA A 484 -51.25 -14.81 55.75
C ALA A 484 -52.75 -14.49 55.77
N MET A 485 -53.51 -14.91 54.74
CA MET A 485 -54.96 -14.71 54.66
C MET A 485 -55.75 -15.71 55.52
N GLY A 486 -55.17 -16.85 55.89
CA GLY A 486 -55.81 -17.85 56.75
C GLY A 486 -56.95 -18.63 56.07
N GLN A 487 -57.79 -19.31 56.87
CA GLN A 487 -58.84 -20.23 56.37
C GLN A 487 -60.15 -19.54 55.93
N GLY A 488 -60.24 -18.21 56.01
CA GLY A 488 -61.46 -17.44 55.72
C GLY A 488 -61.63 -17.02 54.25
N GLY A 489 -60.75 -17.48 53.36
CA GLY A 489 -60.66 -16.97 52.00
C GLY A 489 -60.06 -15.56 51.93
N GLY A 490 -59.88 -15.02 50.73
CA GLY A 490 -59.18 -13.75 50.55
C GLY A 490 -59.10 -13.28 49.10
N ARG A 491 -58.44 -12.14 48.91
CA ARG A 491 -58.22 -11.54 47.58
C ARG A 491 -56.73 -11.42 47.29
N LEU A 492 -56.31 -11.98 46.17
CA LEU A 492 -55.01 -11.73 45.56
C LEU A 492 -55.19 -10.77 44.40
N THR A 493 -54.42 -9.69 44.39
CA THR A 493 -54.36 -8.75 43.28
C THR A 493 -53.00 -8.89 42.62
N VAL A 494 -52.99 -9.25 41.34
CA VAL A 494 -51.78 -9.26 40.52
C VAL A 494 -51.86 -8.14 39.49
N SER A 495 -50.79 -7.37 39.38
CA SER A 495 -50.72 -6.30 38.37
C SER A 495 -49.33 -6.15 37.79
N SER A 496 -49.25 -5.48 36.65
CA SER A 496 -47.97 -5.13 36.03
C SER A 496 -47.99 -3.68 35.57
N GLY A 497 -46.84 -3.03 35.57
CA GLY A 497 -46.66 -1.70 35.01
C GLY A 497 -45.28 -1.52 34.41
N LEU A 498 -45.12 -0.40 33.70
CA LEU A 498 -43.85 0.07 33.17
C LEU A 498 -43.44 1.32 33.95
N ASP A 499 -42.20 1.34 34.42
CA ASP A 499 -41.58 2.44 35.16
C ASP A 499 -40.27 2.78 34.45
N GLY A 500 -40.33 3.70 33.48
CA GLY A 500 -39.23 3.99 32.55
C GLY A 500 -38.81 2.75 31.73
N ASP A 501 -37.54 2.35 31.89
CA ASP A 501 -36.95 1.15 31.27
C ASP A 501 -37.09 -0.11 32.13
N CYS A 502 -37.91 -0.08 33.19
CA CYS A 502 -38.17 -1.22 34.05
C CYS A 502 -39.61 -1.72 33.92
N LEU A 503 -39.77 -3.04 33.90
CA LEU A 503 -41.07 -3.70 34.04
C LEU A 503 -41.25 -4.13 35.50
N ILE A 504 -42.40 -3.81 36.08
CA ILE A 504 -42.68 -4.14 37.49
C ILE A 504 -43.92 -5.02 37.56
N LEU A 505 -43.79 -6.17 38.22
CA LEU A 505 -44.90 -7.06 38.57
C LEU A 505 -45.21 -6.92 40.05
N TYR A 506 -46.49 -6.75 40.38
CA TYR A 506 -46.97 -6.67 41.75
C TYR A 506 -47.81 -7.88 42.11
N LEU A 507 -47.61 -8.40 43.31
CA LEU A 507 -48.49 -9.34 43.98
C LEU A 507 -48.92 -8.73 45.31
N GLN A 508 -50.23 -8.55 45.49
CA GLN A 508 -50.81 -8.03 46.72
C GLN A 508 -51.83 -9.02 47.30
N ASP A 509 -51.76 -9.24 48.61
CA ASP A 509 -52.76 -10.02 49.35
C ASP A 509 -53.75 -9.12 50.11
N SER A 510 -54.77 -9.72 50.74
CA SER A 510 -55.75 -9.03 51.58
C SER A 510 -55.64 -9.37 53.07
N GLY A 511 -54.49 -9.90 53.50
CA GLY A 511 -54.19 -10.30 54.88
C GLY A 511 -53.92 -9.12 55.81
N PRO A 512 -53.33 -9.36 57.00
CA PRO A 512 -53.10 -8.33 58.01
C PRO A 512 -52.02 -7.30 57.64
N GLY A 513 -51.28 -7.53 56.54
CA GLY A 513 -50.11 -6.72 56.17
C GLY A 513 -48.89 -7.04 57.03
N ILE A 514 -47.83 -6.24 56.88
CA ILE A 514 -46.57 -6.41 57.59
C ILE A 514 -46.26 -5.14 58.40
N ALA A 515 -45.85 -5.31 59.66
CA ALA A 515 -45.48 -4.19 60.52
C ALA A 515 -44.21 -3.48 60.00
N LEU A 516 -44.18 -2.14 60.05
CA LEU A 516 -43.07 -1.31 59.58
C LEU A 516 -41.72 -1.72 60.18
N GLU A 517 -41.71 -2.11 61.44
CA GLU A 517 -40.53 -2.56 62.19
C GLU A 517 -39.94 -3.87 61.67
N GLN A 518 -40.76 -4.72 61.04
CA GLN A 518 -40.36 -6.02 60.52
C GLN A 518 -39.84 -5.94 59.09
N MET A 519 -40.20 -4.88 58.33
CA MET A 519 -39.89 -4.75 56.91
C MET A 519 -38.40 -4.90 56.56
N PRO A 520 -37.43 -4.31 57.30
CA PRO A 520 -36.02 -4.40 56.95
C PRO A 520 -35.45 -5.82 57.02
N ARG A 521 -36.09 -6.70 57.79
CA ARG A 521 -35.59 -8.05 58.11
C ARG A 521 -36.32 -9.16 57.34
N LEU A 522 -37.33 -8.82 56.54
CA LEU A 522 -38.19 -9.80 55.86
C LEU A 522 -37.46 -10.75 54.92
N PHE A 523 -36.36 -10.31 54.34
CA PHE A 523 -35.55 -11.11 53.41
C PHE A 523 -34.37 -11.80 54.10
N GLU A 524 -34.13 -11.53 55.40
CA GLU A 524 -33.13 -12.24 56.19
C GLU A 524 -33.49 -13.73 56.30
N PRO A 525 -32.54 -14.65 56.07
CA PRO A 525 -32.77 -16.09 56.25
C PRO A 525 -33.29 -16.41 57.65
N PHE A 526 -34.24 -17.36 57.74
CA PHE A 526 -34.87 -17.84 58.98
C PHE A 526 -35.73 -16.81 59.73
N PHE A 527 -35.87 -15.58 59.22
CA PHE A 527 -36.79 -14.62 59.79
C PHE A 527 -38.24 -15.02 59.50
N THR A 528 -39.04 -15.23 60.55
CA THR A 528 -40.47 -15.49 60.42
C THR A 528 -41.24 -14.94 61.62
N SER A 529 -42.43 -14.40 61.37
CA SER A 529 -43.40 -14.02 62.41
C SER A 529 -44.43 -15.13 62.69
N LYS A 530 -44.33 -16.26 61.98
CA LYS A 530 -45.29 -17.37 62.03
C LYS A 530 -44.78 -18.47 62.96
N THR A 531 -45.68 -19.14 63.67
CA THR A 531 -45.35 -20.27 64.56
C THR A 531 -44.85 -21.52 63.85
N GLN A 532 -45.13 -21.69 62.54
CA GLN A 532 -44.73 -22.86 61.75
C GLN A 532 -43.99 -22.53 60.44
N GLY A 533 -43.42 -21.33 60.30
CA GLY A 533 -42.66 -20.94 59.11
C GLY A 533 -41.21 -21.40 59.14
N SER A 534 -40.63 -21.75 57.98
CA SER A 534 -39.17 -21.95 57.85
C SER A 534 -38.38 -20.65 57.84
N GLY A 535 -39.03 -19.52 57.52
CA GLY A 535 -38.38 -18.22 57.34
C GLY A 535 -37.46 -18.14 56.13
N LEU A 536 -37.42 -19.16 55.27
CA LEU A 536 -36.57 -19.21 54.08
C LEU A 536 -37.29 -18.79 52.80
N GLY A 537 -38.62 -18.83 52.76
CA GLY A 537 -39.40 -18.61 51.54
C GLY A 537 -39.19 -17.26 50.86
N LEU A 538 -39.10 -16.16 51.63
CA LEU A 538 -38.84 -14.81 51.09
C LEU A 538 -37.38 -14.64 50.66
N THR A 539 -36.44 -15.19 51.42
CA THR A 539 -35.02 -15.23 51.04
C THR A 539 -34.83 -15.98 49.73
N ILE A 540 -35.45 -17.16 49.57
CA ILE A 540 -35.41 -17.93 48.32
C ILE A 540 -36.03 -17.12 47.17
N ALA A 541 -37.15 -16.43 47.40
CA ALA A 541 -37.76 -15.57 46.39
C ALA A 541 -36.81 -14.43 45.95
N SER A 542 -36.09 -13.79 46.88
CA SER A 542 -35.09 -12.76 46.58
C SER A 542 -33.92 -13.32 45.77
N THR A 543 -33.37 -14.47 46.18
CA THR A 543 -32.26 -15.12 45.45
C THR A 543 -32.67 -15.55 44.04
N LEU A 544 -33.91 -16.03 43.86
CA LEU A 544 -34.44 -16.38 42.54
C LEU A 544 -34.68 -15.14 41.67
N ALA A 545 -35.03 -13.99 42.27
CA ALA A 545 -35.15 -12.71 41.57
C ALA A 545 -33.78 -12.24 41.06
N GLU A 546 -32.79 -12.20 41.95
CA GLU A 546 -31.41 -11.80 41.63
C GLU A 546 -30.79 -12.70 40.56
N ALA A 547 -31.04 -14.02 40.63
CA ALA A 547 -30.60 -14.96 39.61
C ALA A 547 -31.18 -14.64 38.22
N ASN A 548 -32.38 -14.04 38.15
CA ASN A 548 -32.99 -13.56 36.92
C ASN A 548 -32.63 -12.11 36.57
N GLY A 549 -31.68 -11.49 37.28
CA GLY A 549 -31.34 -10.07 37.10
C GLY A 549 -32.46 -9.11 37.50
N ALA A 550 -33.37 -9.55 38.37
CA ALA A 550 -34.50 -8.79 38.89
C ALA A 550 -34.30 -8.41 40.36
N SER A 551 -34.95 -7.35 40.83
CA SER A 551 -35.03 -7.00 42.26
C SER A 551 -36.42 -7.29 42.82
N LEU A 552 -36.48 -7.82 44.04
CA LEU A 552 -37.73 -8.09 44.76
C LEU A 552 -37.82 -7.18 45.98
N GLU A 553 -38.90 -6.41 46.08
CA GLU A 553 -39.09 -5.41 47.13
C GLU A 553 -40.49 -5.53 47.75
N LEU A 554 -40.62 -5.17 49.03
CA LEU A 554 -41.92 -4.94 49.64
C LEU A 554 -42.29 -3.47 49.48
N VAL A 555 -43.45 -3.18 48.89
CA VAL A 555 -43.96 -1.83 48.70
C VAL A 555 -44.59 -1.34 50.01
N PRO A 556 -44.03 -0.32 50.68
CA PRO A 556 -44.64 0.25 51.88
C PRO A 556 -46.04 0.85 51.57
N PRO A 557 -46.97 0.84 52.54
CA PRO A 557 -48.19 1.63 52.43
C PRO A 557 -47.85 3.13 52.42
N GLU A 558 -48.60 3.94 51.66
CA GLU A 558 -48.38 5.39 51.64
C GLU A 558 -48.79 6.03 52.99
N PRO A 559 -48.18 7.16 53.39
CA PRO A 559 -48.55 7.87 54.61
C PRO A 559 -50.04 8.24 54.61
N GLY A 560 -50.82 7.64 55.52
CA GLY A 560 -52.29 7.85 55.62
C GLY A 560 -53.15 6.81 54.90
N GLU A 561 -52.56 5.91 54.12
CA GLU A 561 -53.25 4.82 53.44
C GLU A 561 -53.40 3.60 54.36
N ARG A 562 -54.64 3.22 54.71
CA ARG A 562 -54.91 1.91 55.34
C ARG A 562 -54.97 0.82 54.27
N ARG A 563 -53.82 0.43 53.72
CA ARG A 563 -53.74 -0.72 52.81
C ARG A 563 -53.92 -2.02 53.61
N ARG A 564 -54.83 -2.89 53.18
CA ARG A 564 -54.93 -4.27 53.69
C ARG A 564 -53.98 -5.17 52.90
N GLY A 565 -53.26 -6.04 53.61
CA GLY A 565 -52.32 -7.02 53.06
C GLY A 565 -50.94 -6.48 52.67
N ALA A 566 -50.04 -7.40 52.30
CA ALA A 566 -48.69 -7.07 51.84
C ALA A 566 -48.66 -6.94 50.32
N ARG A 567 -47.82 -6.05 49.78
CA ARG A 567 -47.63 -5.87 48.33
C ARG A 567 -46.17 -6.01 47.96
N PHE A 568 -45.82 -7.08 47.26
CA PHE A 568 -44.48 -7.31 46.73
C PHE A 568 -44.37 -6.81 45.30
N ALA A 569 -43.20 -6.26 44.94
CA ALA A 569 -42.87 -5.76 43.61
C ALA A 569 -41.60 -6.48 43.10
N LEU A 570 -41.71 -7.13 41.95
CA LEU A 570 -40.59 -7.67 41.19
C LEU A 570 -40.25 -6.71 40.05
N ARG A 571 -39.05 -6.12 40.07
CA ARG A 571 -38.58 -5.19 39.03
C ARG A 571 -37.59 -5.89 38.10
N ILE A 572 -37.87 -5.85 36.80
CA ILE A 572 -37.05 -6.47 35.76
C ILE A 572 -36.59 -5.37 34.79
N ALA A 573 -35.28 -5.27 34.55
CA ALA A 573 -34.74 -4.32 33.58
C ALA A 573 -35.16 -4.73 32.16
N CYS A 574 -35.78 -3.82 31.41
CA CYS A 574 -36.06 -4.03 29.99
C CYS A 574 -34.87 -3.55 29.16
N PRO A 575 -34.38 -4.35 28.20
CA PRO A 575 -33.55 -3.82 27.14
C PRO A 575 -34.37 -2.76 26.38
N ALA A 576 -33.79 -1.58 26.13
CA ALA A 576 -34.43 -0.57 25.28
C ALA A 576 -34.85 -1.24 23.95
N ALA A 577 -36.12 -1.08 23.58
CA ALA A 577 -36.64 -1.60 22.32
C ALA A 577 -35.73 -1.07 21.21
N GLN A 578 -35.00 -1.97 20.53
CA GLN A 578 -34.28 -1.60 19.33
C GLN A 578 -35.33 -1.09 18.35
N SER A 579 -35.34 0.22 18.13
CA SER A 579 -36.09 0.85 17.06
C SER A 579 -35.62 0.20 15.76
N SER A 580 -36.42 -0.74 15.26
CA SER A 580 -36.36 -1.18 13.88
C SER A 580 -36.83 -0.02 13.01
N GLU A 581 -35.94 0.94 12.78
CA GLU A 581 -36.04 1.83 11.64
C GLU A 581 -35.44 1.07 10.45
N GLU A 582 -36.35 0.62 9.57
CA GLU A 582 -36.07 0.11 8.21
C GLU A 582 -35.41 1.17 7.31
#